data_AF-A0A7C2G3N7-F1
#
_entry.id   AF-A0A7C2G3N7-F1
#
_cell.length_a   1.000
_cell.length_b   1.000
_cell.length_c   1.000
_cell.angle_alpha   90.00
_cell.angle_beta   90.00
_cell.angle_gamma   90.00
#
_symmetry.space_group_name_H-M   'P 1'
#
loop_
_entity.id
_entity.type
_entity.pdbx_description
1 polymer ?
#
loop_
_entity_poly.entity_id
_entity_poly.type
_entity_poly.pdbx_seq_one_letter_code
_entity_poly.pdbx_strand_id
1 'polypeptide(L)'
;GSLGGGEGAGGQGVSPPPPSPPSQGPVERVPGPRALGEVGVALAGLSALFTLALLLALLAWAWWGRGGEEGKGGEAASASPRAPQRSLPASRVRRAYLEALEALKGAGLPRRPAEGPVEYGKRVGAAFPEAHPPLTRLTALYLPVRYGGRAEAEEAEEAEALALRILELCSTKGFKVP
;
A
#
# COMPACT_ATOMS: atom_id res chain seq x y z
N GLY A 1 -39.13 84.21 -74.34
CA GLY A 1 -37.83 84.91 -74.33
C GLY A 1 -37.56 85.41 -72.93
N SER A 2 -36.28 85.43 -72.57
CA SER A 2 -35.68 85.94 -71.32
C SER A 2 -35.84 85.09 -70.06
N LEU A 3 -34.82 84.84 -69.24
CA LEU A 3 -33.39 85.20 -69.20
C LEU A 3 -32.75 84.19 -68.22
N GLY A 4 -31.54 83.66 -68.47
CA GLY A 4 -30.27 84.23 -67.97
C GLY A 4 -29.97 83.67 -66.57
N GLY A 5 -28.80 83.21 -66.17
CA GLY A 5 -27.41 83.21 -66.64
C GLY A 5 -26.66 82.30 -65.61
N GLY A 6 -25.65 81.52 -65.99
CA GLY A 6 -24.24 81.95 -66.08
C GLY A 6 -23.64 82.02 -64.65
N GLU A 7 -22.52 81.42 -64.27
CA GLU A 7 -21.36 80.75 -64.88
C GLU A 7 -20.82 79.80 -63.77
N GLY A 8 -20.19 78.64 -64.04
CA GLY A 8 -18.89 78.50 -64.72
C GLY A 8 -17.77 78.97 -63.76
N ALA A 9 -16.69 78.27 -63.47
CA ALA A 9 -16.03 77.13 -64.07
C ALA A 9 -15.08 76.55 -62.98
N GLY A 10 -14.77 75.26 -62.97
CA GLY A 10 -13.68 74.70 -63.80
C GLY A 10 -12.49 74.42 -62.88
N GLY A 11 -12.20 73.16 -62.56
CA GLY A 11 -11.28 72.32 -63.35
C GLY A 11 -9.91 72.33 -62.64
N GLN A 12 -9.06 71.32 -62.62
CA GLN A 12 -8.91 70.02 -63.29
C GLN A 12 -8.17 69.15 -62.25
N GLY A 13 -8.41 67.84 -62.11
CA GLY A 13 -7.88 66.84 -63.03
C GLY A 13 -6.56 66.25 -62.50
N VAL A 14 -6.65 65.22 -61.64
CA VAL A 14 -5.63 64.16 -61.50
C VAL A 14 -6.37 62.85 -61.15
N SER A 15 -6.30 61.85 -62.03
CA SER A 15 -6.57 60.44 -61.74
C SER A 15 -5.22 59.70 -61.62
N PRO A 16 -5.17 58.42 -61.22
CA PRO A 16 -5.69 57.76 -60.01
C PRO A 16 -4.51 57.10 -59.23
N PRO A 17 -4.76 56.36 -58.14
CA PRO A 17 -3.93 55.19 -57.84
C PRO A 17 -4.72 53.84 -57.85
N PRO A 18 -4.02 52.72 -58.03
CA PRO A 18 -4.57 51.40 -58.39
C PRO A 18 -5.17 50.61 -57.18
N PRO A 19 -5.77 49.41 -57.39
CA PRO A 19 -6.71 48.82 -56.45
C PRO A 19 -6.01 48.21 -55.22
N SER A 20 -6.62 48.39 -54.05
CA SER A 20 -6.14 47.74 -52.82
C SER A 20 -6.69 46.31 -52.71
N PRO A 21 -5.86 45.33 -52.29
CA PRO A 21 -6.17 43.90 -52.23
C PRO A 21 -7.19 43.56 -51.10
N PRO A 22 -7.76 42.34 -51.10
CA PRO A 22 -8.94 42.01 -50.30
C PRO A 22 -8.65 42.10 -48.80
N SER A 23 -9.55 42.74 -48.07
CA SER A 23 -9.55 42.69 -46.60
C SER A 23 -9.99 41.30 -46.17
N GLN A 24 -9.02 40.37 -46.12
CA GLN A 24 -9.15 39.17 -45.35
C GLN A 24 -9.18 39.61 -43.89
N GLY A 25 -10.36 39.53 -43.25
CA GLY A 25 -10.48 39.60 -41.80
C GLY A 25 -9.54 38.57 -41.16
N PRO A 26 -9.26 38.66 -39.84
CA PRO A 26 -8.30 37.79 -39.18
C PRO A 26 -8.62 36.35 -39.55
N VAL A 27 -7.73 35.74 -40.33
CA VAL A 27 -7.78 34.31 -40.58
C VAL A 27 -7.55 33.71 -39.21
N GLU A 28 -8.64 33.35 -38.55
CA GLU A 28 -8.61 32.58 -37.32
C GLU A 28 -7.81 31.34 -37.69
N ARG A 29 -6.54 31.33 -37.26
CA ARG A 29 -5.69 30.15 -37.36
C ARG A 29 -6.37 29.14 -36.45
N VAL A 30 -7.30 28.38 -37.01
CA VAL A 30 -7.82 27.17 -36.39
C VAL A 30 -6.59 26.33 -36.08
N PRO A 31 -6.26 26.10 -34.80
CA PRO A 31 -5.11 25.29 -34.45
C PRO A 31 -5.35 23.90 -35.02
N GLY A 32 -4.47 23.45 -35.92
CA GLY A 32 -4.54 22.08 -36.43
C GLY A 32 -4.49 21.06 -35.27
N PRO A 33 -5.17 19.93 -35.37
CA PRO A 33 -5.39 19.00 -34.25
C PRO A 33 -4.17 18.12 -33.92
N ARG A 34 -2.94 18.60 -34.09
CA ARG A 34 -1.74 17.74 -34.10
C ARG A 34 -0.55 18.25 -33.29
N ALA A 35 -0.79 18.89 -32.16
CA ALA A 35 0.28 19.26 -31.23
C ALA A 35 0.04 18.85 -29.76
N LEU A 36 -0.91 17.95 -29.50
CA LEU A 36 -1.26 17.47 -28.15
C LEU A 36 -1.11 15.94 -27.99
N GLY A 37 -0.51 15.26 -28.96
CA GLY A 37 -0.40 13.80 -28.95
C GLY A 37 0.53 13.26 -27.88
N GLU A 38 1.68 13.90 -27.65
CA GLU A 38 2.72 13.34 -26.79
C GLU A 38 2.49 13.60 -25.30
N VAL A 39 2.00 14.80 -24.95
CA VAL A 39 1.70 15.13 -23.55
C VAL A 39 0.44 14.39 -23.06
N GLY A 40 -0.54 14.16 -23.94
CA GLY A 40 -1.75 13.39 -23.64
C GLY A 40 -1.46 11.90 -23.42
N VAL A 41 -0.57 11.30 -24.22
CA VAL A 41 -0.17 9.89 -24.06
C VAL A 41 0.72 9.70 -22.82
N ALA A 42 1.61 10.64 -22.52
CA ALA A 42 2.42 10.61 -21.30
C ALA A 42 1.56 10.73 -20.03
N LEU A 43 0.55 11.61 -20.02
CA LEU A 43 -0.39 11.77 -18.90
C LEU A 43 -1.32 10.54 -18.76
N ALA A 44 -1.80 9.98 -19.87
CA ALA A 44 -2.59 8.75 -19.87
C ALA A 44 -1.78 7.55 -19.38
N GLY A 45 -0.52 7.42 -19.80
CA GLY A 45 0.40 6.37 -19.32
C GLY A 45 0.68 6.48 -17.82
N LEU A 46 0.89 7.69 -17.30
CA LEU A 46 1.08 7.93 -15.87
C LEU A 46 -0.18 7.58 -15.07
N SER A 47 -1.37 7.90 -15.58
CA SER A 47 -2.64 7.53 -14.95
C SER A 47 -2.89 6.01 -14.95
N ALA A 48 -2.48 5.31 -16.01
CA ALA A 48 -2.57 3.85 -16.10
C ALA A 48 -1.60 3.16 -15.14
N LEU A 49 -0.37 3.66 -15.01
CA LEU A 49 0.60 3.15 -14.04
C LEU A 49 0.17 3.43 -12.60
N PHE A 50 -0.41 4.60 -12.34
CA PHE A 50 -0.91 4.96 -11.02
C PHE A 50 -2.11 4.10 -10.60
N THR A 51 -3.07 3.89 -11.50
CA THR A 51 -4.22 3.00 -11.24
C THR A 51 -3.78 1.55 -11.06
N LEU A 52 -2.83 1.06 -11.87
CA LEU A 52 -2.24 -0.27 -11.71
C LEU A 52 -1.52 -0.41 -10.37
N ALA A 53 -0.72 0.58 -9.97
CA ALA A 53 -0.05 0.60 -8.67
C ALA A 53 -1.04 0.62 -7.51
N LEU A 54 -2.14 1.36 -7.63
CA LEU A 54 -3.20 1.46 -6.62
C LEU A 54 -3.97 0.13 -6.52
N LEU A 55 -4.27 -0.52 -7.64
CA LEU A 55 -4.87 -1.86 -7.66
C LEU A 55 -3.93 -2.91 -7.04
N LEU A 56 -2.63 -2.87 -7.35
CA LEU A 56 -1.64 -3.76 -6.75
C LEU A 56 -1.49 -3.51 -5.24
N ALA A 57 -1.53 -2.26 -4.81
CA ALA A 57 -1.51 -1.90 -3.40
C ALA A 57 -2.77 -2.38 -2.67
N LEU A 58 -3.95 -2.24 -3.28
CA LEU A 58 -5.21 -2.78 -2.74
C LEU A 58 -5.21 -4.31 -2.70
N LEU A 59 -4.64 -4.96 -3.71
CA LEU A 59 -4.52 -6.41 -3.77
C LEU A 59 -3.53 -6.92 -2.70
N ALA A 60 -2.38 -6.27 -2.58
CA ALA A 60 -1.41 -6.54 -1.51
C ALA A 60 -2.01 -6.28 -0.14
N TRP A 61 -2.80 -5.22 0.03
CA TRP A 61 -3.52 -4.92 1.27
C TRP A 61 -4.62 -5.94 1.56
N ALA A 62 -5.34 -6.43 0.56
CA ALA A 62 -6.33 -7.49 0.73
C ALA A 62 -5.66 -8.84 1.06
N TRP A 63 -4.49 -9.11 0.49
CA TRP A 63 -3.69 -10.30 0.78
C TRP A 63 -3.04 -10.23 2.17
N TRP A 64 -2.53 -9.06 2.58
CA TRP A 64 -2.00 -8.84 3.92
C TRP A 64 -3.10 -8.75 4.98
N GLY A 65 -4.23 -8.12 4.66
CA GLY A 65 -5.39 -7.99 5.54
C GLY A 65 -6.14 -9.29 5.79
N ARG A 66 -6.02 -10.29 4.90
CA ARG A 66 -6.49 -11.66 5.15
C ARG A 66 -5.64 -12.45 6.15
N GLY A 67 -4.50 -11.91 6.57
CA GLY A 67 -3.61 -12.51 7.57
C GLY A 67 -3.81 -11.98 8.99
N GLY A 68 -4.68 -10.99 9.21
CA GLY A 68 -4.85 -10.38 10.52
C GLY A 68 -6.24 -9.77 10.69
N GLU A 69 -7.16 -10.57 11.24
CA GLU A 69 -8.27 -9.98 12.00
C GLU A 69 -7.70 -9.43 13.31
N GLU A 70 -7.05 -8.27 13.20
CA GLU A 70 -6.87 -7.35 14.31
C GLU A 70 -8.21 -6.64 14.52
N GLY A 71 -8.78 -6.86 15.71
CA GLY A 71 -10.02 -6.24 16.15
C GLY A 71 -9.96 -4.73 16.00
N LYS A 72 -10.77 -4.22 15.07
CA LYS A 72 -11.03 -2.79 14.92
C LYS A 72 -12.25 -2.43 15.78
N GLY A 73 -11.95 -1.78 16.89
CA GLY A 73 -12.89 -1.05 17.73
C GLY A 73 -12.17 -0.76 19.03
N GLY A 74 -11.79 0.45 19.39
CA GLY A 74 -11.97 1.77 18.82
C GLY A 74 -11.37 2.73 19.86
N GLU A 75 -11.07 3.93 19.41
CA GLU A 75 -10.86 5.12 20.24
C GLU A 75 -9.50 5.35 20.95
N ALA A 76 -8.97 6.53 20.62
CA ALA A 76 -8.03 7.37 21.36
C ALA A 76 -6.54 6.97 21.40
N ALA A 77 -5.85 7.54 20.41
CA ALA A 77 -4.46 7.90 20.42
C ALA A 77 -3.90 8.29 21.81
N SER A 78 -2.83 7.59 22.19
CA SER A 78 -1.70 8.23 22.88
C SER A 78 -0.42 7.75 22.20
N ALA A 79 -0.08 8.41 21.09
CA ALA A 79 1.24 8.33 20.49
C ALA A 79 2.24 9.04 21.41
N SER A 80 2.77 8.31 22.40
CA SER A 80 4.03 8.70 23.03
C SER A 80 5.16 8.06 22.21
N PRO A 81 6.20 8.81 21.80
CA PRO A 81 7.40 8.21 21.23
C PRO A 81 8.06 7.42 22.37
N ARG A 82 7.81 6.11 22.38
CA ARG A 82 8.31 5.23 23.43
C ARG A 82 9.81 5.12 23.18
N ALA A 83 10.60 5.75 24.06
CA ALA A 83 12.03 5.44 24.26
C ALA A 83 12.26 3.92 24.19
N PRO A 84 13.48 3.41 23.95
CA PRO A 84 13.76 1.97 23.97
C PRO A 84 13.53 1.43 25.38
N GLN A 85 12.26 1.19 25.70
CA GLN A 85 11.80 0.62 26.93
C GLN A 85 12.26 -0.82 26.83
N ARG A 86 13.17 -1.21 27.74
CA ARG A 86 13.44 -2.62 28.02
C ARG A 86 12.10 -3.34 27.97
N SER A 87 11.93 -4.17 26.96
CA SER A 87 10.64 -4.81 26.67
C SER A 87 10.22 -5.57 27.92
N LEU A 88 9.04 -5.26 28.47
CA LEU A 88 8.51 -5.95 29.64
C LEU A 88 8.58 -7.47 29.40
N PRO A 89 8.90 -8.30 30.40
CA PRO A 89 9.03 -9.74 30.18
C PRO A 89 7.79 -10.36 29.52
N ALA A 90 6.58 -9.93 29.91
CA ALA A 90 5.33 -10.31 29.26
C ALA A 90 5.28 -9.99 27.74
N SER A 91 5.86 -8.87 27.30
CA SER A 91 5.95 -8.55 25.86
C SER A 91 6.94 -9.45 25.11
N ARG A 92 8.02 -9.87 25.78
CA ARG A 92 8.99 -10.84 25.23
C ARG A 92 8.36 -12.22 25.04
N VAL A 93 7.61 -12.71 26.02
CA VAL A 93 6.86 -13.97 25.91
C VAL A 93 5.86 -13.93 24.74
N ARG A 94 5.11 -12.83 24.59
CA ARG A 94 4.18 -12.65 23.45
C ARG A 94 4.90 -12.72 22.11
N ARG A 95 6.04 -12.01 22.00
CA ARG A 95 6.86 -12.00 20.79
C ARG A 95 7.39 -13.40 20.47
N ALA A 96 7.96 -14.09 21.44
CA ALA A 96 8.49 -15.45 21.27
C ALA A 96 7.39 -16.44 20.80
N TYR A 97 6.18 -16.34 21.36
CA TYR A 97 5.05 -17.15 20.89
C TYR A 97 4.69 -16.85 19.43
N LEU A 98 4.64 -15.58 19.02
CA LEU A 98 4.36 -15.19 17.63
C LEU A 98 5.46 -15.66 16.67
N GLU A 99 6.73 -15.55 17.05
CA GLU A 99 7.86 -16.04 16.26
C GLU A 99 7.77 -17.56 16.02
N ALA A 100 7.41 -18.33 17.06
CA ALA A 100 7.17 -19.76 16.93
C ALA A 100 5.99 -20.08 15.97
N LEU A 101 4.91 -19.30 16.02
CA LEU A 101 3.78 -19.45 15.08
C LEU A 101 4.21 -19.20 13.63
N GLU A 102 5.00 -18.17 13.38
CA GLU A 102 5.50 -17.88 12.03
C GLU A 102 6.48 -18.96 11.54
N ALA A 103 7.36 -19.47 12.40
CA ALA A 103 8.23 -20.59 12.05
C ALA A 103 7.43 -21.85 11.66
N LEU A 104 6.41 -22.21 12.43
CA LEU A 104 5.55 -23.36 12.14
C LEU A 104 4.68 -23.15 10.89
N LYS A 105 4.22 -21.91 10.65
CA LYS A 105 3.54 -21.53 9.40
C LYS A 105 4.46 -21.69 8.19
N GLY A 106 5.72 -21.26 8.30
CA GLY A 106 6.75 -21.50 7.28
C GLY A 106 6.98 -23.00 7.00
N ALA A 107 6.84 -23.84 8.03
CA ALA A 107 6.86 -25.31 7.91
C ALA A 107 5.53 -25.94 7.44
N GLY A 108 4.56 -25.15 6.97
CA GLY A 108 3.29 -25.63 6.43
C GLY A 108 2.23 -25.97 7.48
N LEU A 109 2.43 -25.57 8.74
CA LEU A 109 1.50 -25.82 9.85
C LEU A 109 0.93 -24.50 10.43
N PRO A 110 0.26 -23.64 9.65
CA PRO A 110 -0.31 -22.40 10.17
C PRO A 110 -1.42 -22.67 11.19
N ARG A 111 -1.59 -21.76 12.16
CA ARG A 111 -2.73 -21.75 13.08
C ARG A 111 -4.00 -21.30 12.36
N ARG A 112 -5.13 -21.95 12.62
CA ARG A 112 -6.44 -21.53 12.05
C ARG A 112 -7.02 -20.35 12.85
N PRO A 113 -7.85 -19.47 12.26
CA PRO A 113 -8.38 -18.29 12.95
C PRO A 113 -9.11 -18.61 14.26
N ALA A 114 -10.02 -19.59 14.22
CA ALA A 114 -10.82 -20.01 15.37
C ALA A 114 -10.11 -20.98 16.32
N GLU A 115 -8.89 -21.41 16.02
CA GLU A 115 -8.20 -22.46 16.77
C GLU A 115 -7.49 -21.86 18.00
N GLY A 116 -7.72 -22.41 19.18
CA GLY A 116 -7.06 -21.96 20.41
C GLY A 116 -5.56 -22.33 20.45
N PRO A 117 -4.74 -21.65 21.28
CA PRO A 117 -3.31 -21.99 21.46
C PRO A 117 -3.05 -23.46 21.81
N VAL A 118 -3.88 -24.02 22.70
CA VAL A 118 -3.77 -25.41 23.16
C VAL A 118 -4.19 -26.40 22.08
N GLU A 119 -5.28 -26.10 21.36
CA GLU A 119 -5.76 -26.93 20.25
C GLU A 119 -4.75 -26.97 19.10
N TYR A 120 -4.18 -25.80 18.78
CA TYR A 120 -3.10 -25.68 17.82
C TYR A 120 -1.91 -26.54 18.21
N GLY A 121 -1.46 -26.48 19.48
CA GLY A 121 -0.38 -27.31 20.00
C GLY A 121 -0.63 -28.80 19.80
N LYS A 122 -1.85 -29.29 20.11
CA LYS A 122 -2.24 -30.70 19.91
C LYS A 122 -2.17 -31.12 18.45
N ARG A 123 -2.71 -30.28 17.54
CA ARG A 123 -2.69 -30.58 16.10
C ARG A 123 -1.27 -30.57 15.54
N VAL A 124 -0.46 -29.58 15.91
CA VAL A 124 0.96 -29.52 15.52
C VAL A 124 1.68 -30.76 16.05
N GLY A 125 1.43 -31.18 17.29
CA GLY A 125 2.10 -32.36 17.84
C GLY A 125 1.79 -33.66 17.13
N ALA A 126 0.58 -33.81 16.59
CA ALA A 126 0.23 -34.96 15.75
C ALA A 126 1.01 -34.98 14.42
N ALA A 127 1.29 -33.82 13.82
CA ALA A 127 1.97 -33.71 12.52
C ALA A 127 3.50 -33.51 12.64
N PHE A 128 3.96 -32.99 13.78
CA PHE A 128 5.35 -32.68 14.06
C PHE A 128 5.69 -32.96 15.54
N PRO A 129 5.88 -34.24 15.90
CA PRO A 129 6.09 -34.65 17.30
C PRO A 129 7.30 -34.00 17.98
N GLU A 130 8.38 -33.73 17.24
CA GLU A 130 9.60 -33.12 17.79
C GLU A 130 9.38 -31.67 18.27
N ALA A 131 8.50 -30.92 17.60
CA ALA A 131 8.15 -29.56 18.00
C ALA A 131 7.12 -29.51 19.13
N HIS A 132 6.47 -30.64 19.46
CA HIS A 132 5.39 -30.68 20.44
C HIS A 132 5.82 -30.31 21.87
N PRO A 133 6.91 -30.88 22.44
CA PRO A 133 7.34 -30.50 23.79
C PRO A 133 7.67 -29.00 23.92
N PRO A 134 8.51 -28.39 23.06
CA PRO A 134 8.83 -26.98 23.22
C PRO A 134 7.62 -26.08 22.96
N LEU A 135 6.75 -26.41 22.00
CA LEU A 135 5.53 -25.64 21.75
C LEU A 135 4.53 -25.72 22.91
N THR A 136 4.41 -26.88 23.56
CA THR A 136 3.54 -27.06 24.73
C THR A 136 4.03 -26.20 25.89
N ARG A 137 5.33 -26.23 26.17
CA ARG A 137 5.93 -25.41 27.23
C ARG A 137 5.79 -23.92 26.94
N LEU A 138 6.08 -23.49 25.72
CA LEU A 138 5.91 -22.10 25.30
C LEU A 138 4.45 -21.63 25.39
N THR A 139 3.50 -22.49 25.03
CA THR A 139 2.07 -22.21 25.18
C THR A 139 1.66 -22.04 26.64
N ALA A 140 2.23 -22.83 27.56
CA ALA A 140 1.98 -22.69 28.99
C ALA A 140 2.47 -21.34 29.55
N LEU A 141 3.63 -20.84 29.10
CA LEU A 141 4.14 -19.51 29.47
C LEU A 141 3.31 -18.37 28.85
N TYR A 142 2.82 -18.57 27.63
CA TYR A 142 2.04 -17.57 26.91
C TYR A 142 0.62 -17.38 27.46
N LEU A 143 -0.04 -18.45 27.93
CA LEU A 143 -1.45 -18.38 28.35
C LEU A 143 -1.73 -17.36 29.47
N PRO A 144 -0.98 -17.31 30.59
CA PRO A 144 -1.15 -16.29 31.61
C PRO A 144 -1.00 -14.88 31.04
N VAL A 145 0.04 -14.66 30.23
CA VAL A 145 0.35 -13.37 29.60
C VAL A 145 -0.75 -12.92 28.63
N ARG A 146 -1.37 -13.85 27.91
CA ARG A 146 -2.49 -13.59 27.00
C ARG A 146 -3.71 -13.04 27.74
N TYR A 147 -3.96 -13.53 28.96
CA TYR A 147 -5.09 -13.10 29.78
C TYR A 147 -4.73 -11.98 30.78
N GLY A 148 -3.65 -11.24 30.54
CA GLY A 148 -3.26 -10.07 31.32
C GLY A 148 -2.35 -10.35 32.52
N GLY A 149 -1.87 -11.58 32.67
CA GLY A 149 -0.88 -11.97 33.67
C GLY A 149 0.49 -11.32 33.45
N ARG A 150 1.29 -11.32 34.52
CA ARG A 150 2.71 -10.93 34.46
C ARG A 150 3.55 -12.14 34.08
N ALA A 151 4.75 -11.87 33.57
CA ALA A 151 5.80 -12.85 33.42
C ALA A 151 7.06 -12.32 34.08
N GLU A 152 7.88 -13.22 34.60
CA GLU A 152 9.19 -12.91 35.13
C GLU A 152 10.25 -12.88 34.01
N ALA A 153 11.42 -12.30 34.31
CA ALA A 153 12.50 -12.21 33.33
C ALA A 153 12.99 -13.59 32.85
N GLU A 154 13.06 -14.56 33.77
CA GLU A 154 13.45 -15.95 33.48
C GLU A 154 12.44 -16.64 32.56
N GLU A 155 11.14 -16.46 32.80
CA GLU A 155 10.08 -17.01 31.94
C GLU A 155 10.13 -16.43 30.52
N ALA A 156 10.49 -15.14 30.40
CA ALA A 156 10.70 -14.51 29.11
C ALA A 156 11.92 -15.07 28.37
N GLU A 157 13.02 -15.33 29.07
CA GLU A 157 14.21 -15.96 28.49
C GLU A 157 13.94 -17.41 28.08
N GLU A 158 13.23 -18.17 28.91
CA GLU A 158 12.78 -19.52 28.59
C GLU A 158 11.91 -19.52 27.32
N ALA A 159 10.94 -18.59 27.24
CA ALA A 159 10.08 -18.47 26.07
C ALA A 159 10.87 -18.19 24.78
N GLU A 160 11.84 -17.28 24.84
CA GLU A 160 12.72 -16.97 23.70
C GLU A 160 13.57 -18.18 23.28
N ALA A 161 14.15 -18.91 24.24
CA ALA A 161 14.91 -20.13 23.96
C ALA A 161 14.05 -21.22 23.30
N LEU A 162 12.80 -21.39 23.77
CA LEU A 162 11.86 -22.34 23.18
C LEU A 162 11.44 -21.94 21.75
N ALA A 163 11.24 -20.65 21.49
CA ALA A 163 10.93 -20.16 20.15
C ALA A 163 12.08 -20.41 19.17
N LEU A 164 13.33 -20.14 19.59
CA LEU A 164 14.52 -20.47 18.80
C LEU A 164 14.62 -21.98 18.53
N ARG A 165 14.33 -22.82 19.53
CA ARG A 165 14.35 -24.26 19.34
C ARG A 165 13.32 -24.73 18.30
N ILE A 166 12.12 -24.16 18.32
CA ILE A 166 11.09 -24.46 17.31
C ILE A 166 11.55 -24.00 15.92
N LEU A 167 12.18 -22.82 15.82
CA LEU A 167 12.72 -22.33 14.56
C LEU A 167 13.81 -23.25 13.98
N GLU A 168 14.73 -23.73 14.82
CA GLU A 168 15.76 -24.71 14.42
C GLU A 168 15.12 -26.01 13.89
N LEU A 169 14.12 -26.55 14.59
CA LEU A 169 13.41 -27.76 14.18
C LEU A 169 12.69 -27.55 12.84
N CYS A 170 12.04 -26.40 12.64
CA CYS A 170 11.40 -26.06 11.37
C CYS A 170 12.43 -25.92 10.22
N SER A 171 13.60 -25.36 10.51
CA SER A 171 14.65 -25.13 9.50
C SER A 171 15.30 -26.44 9.04
N THR A 172 15.55 -27.35 9.98
CA THR A 172 16.12 -28.69 9.68
C THR A 172 15.14 -29.59 8.94
N LYS A 173 13.85 -29.57 9.30
CA LYS A 173 12.80 -30.32 8.59
C LYS A 173 12.48 -29.72 7.21
N GLY A 174 12.55 -28.39 7.06
CA GLY A 174 12.34 -27.68 5.80
C GLY A 174 13.40 -27.98 4.73
N PHE A 175 14.58 -28.49 5.11
CA PHE A 175 15.59 -28.98 4.17
C PHE A 175 15.25 -30.36 3.57
N LYS A 176 14.29 -31.08 4.17
CA LYS A 176 13.88 -32.41 3.71
C LYS A 176 12.75 -32.29 2.68
N VAL A 177 13.03 -31.64 1.56
CA VAL A 177 12.25 -31.79 0.33
C VAL A 177 12.85 -32.97 -0.44
N PRO A 178 12.06 -33.98 -0.89
CA PRO A 178 12.57 -35.11 -1.66
C PRO A 178 13.21 -34.68 -2.99
#